data_AF-A0A926CTY4-F1
#
_entry.id   AF-A0A926CTY4-F1
#
_cell.length_a   1.000
_cell.length_b   1.000
_cell.length_c   1.000
_cell.angle_alpha   90.00
_cell.angle_beta   90.00
_cell.angle_gamma   90.00
#
_symmetry.space_group_name_H-M   'P 1'
#
loop_
_entity.id
_entity.type
_entity.pdbx_description
1 polymer ?
#
loop_
_entity_poly.entity_id
_entity_poly.type
_entity_poly.pdbx_seq_one_letter_code
_entity_poly.pdbx_strand_id
1 'polypeptide(L)'
;MNNFKPLLTLNRVLLTLALLVLLFYFAVYVVYAVNLMQFPFDYDQGEGFELVDTLMFSQGKFPYQSVEPYPFYASNYPPVFHLLAVPFAWVFGPVYWYGRLLGFVGTLITATAIGYAVYSFERLKGYGQGRLLIAVLAGLAFLASNFVYHIGPLLRQHMTMVMFETLAVVVLVFVNEIPDSIKRRRVLALGFLLLLLAGYTKQLAAFTAIAVFAWLFIRNPRRAVVWMIFFGLVGIGVFAGLNLATDGEWWRQAILANVNQIKFDQVEGLYRLWFTLHGFLLVPAGVLVVYELYFDRLSLYSIWFVVVVLLGGVSSGTWGGGDSYFATSIAVMCILSGIFATRTLNAGWRFPSNYLSRWLIQPLQRFAPVVTAASLIVIPLLYLGYGRAVLHLPTNAPVFATIADTLDLQPNALNGFYDSAGRIAGGYADIGHLTTPADIEAGWRIVQMVRDSDKPVLSEEAAFNLLAGREAVTNPTQLLNVWLRGLYDGSELLKMIENQAFGLVILRAQFYPEPVLIAIRTHYAISEIVQMNGFEYMILRPRARNS
;
A
#
# COMPACT_ATOMS: atom_id res chain seq x y z
N MET A 1 38.01 -25.61 -15.92
CA MET A 1 36.57 -25.68 -15.59
C MET A 1 36.22 -26.41 -14.28
N ASN A 2 37.12 -27.20 -13.66
CA ASN A 2 36.82 -27.90 -12.38
C ASN A 2 36.85 -27.02 -11.11
N ASN A 3 37.55 -25.87 -11.11
CA ASN A 3 37.74 -25.04 -9.90
C ASN A 3 36.51 -24.20 -9.47
N PHE A 4 35.48 -24.07 -10.31
CA PHE A 4 34.28 -23.28 -9.97
C PHE A 4 33.10 -24.12 -9.47
N LYS A 5 33.18 -25.46 -9.53
CA LYS A 5 32.10 -26.35 -9.10
C LYS A 5 31.69 -26.11 -7.63
N PRO A 6 32.62 -25.98 -6.66
CA PRO A 6 32.25 -25.72 -5.26
C PRO A 6 31.49 -24.40 -5.08
N LEU A 7 31.93 -23.33 -5.74
CA LEU A 7 31.29 -22.01 -5.68
C LEU A 7 29.88 -22.01 -6.29
N LEU A 8 29.67 -22.73 -7.39
CA LEU A 8 28.36 -22.87 -8.00
C LEU A 8 27.41 -23.70 -7.12
N THR A 9 27.90 -24.74 -6.46
CA THR A 9 27.12 -25.51 -5.48
C THR A 9 26.74 -24.62 -4.30
N LEU A 10 27.69 -23.88 -3.72
CA LEU A 10 27.44 -22.95 -2.63
C LEU A 10 26.40 -21.88 -3.03
N ASN A 11 26.53 -21.28 -4.21
CA ASN A 11 25.54 -20.32 -4.73
C ASN A 11 24.13 -20.91 -4.77
N ARG A 12 23.97 -22.14 -5.27
CA ARG A 12 22.68 -22.81 -5.34
C ARG A 12 22.09 -23.06 -3.96
N VAL A 13 22.92 -23.51 -3.01
CA VAL A 13 22.50 -23.71 -1.62
C VAL A 13 22.02 -22.39 -1.02
N LEU A 14 22.81 -21.32 -1.13
CA LEU A 14 22.44 -20.01 -0.57
C LEU A 14 21.18 -19.43 -1.23
N LEU A 15 21.02 -19.56 -2.55
CA LEU A 15 19.79 -19.13 -3.23
C LEU A 15 18.57 -19.97 -2.81
N THR A 16 18.77 -21.26 -2.56
CA THR A 16 17.71 -22.13 -2.05
C THR A 16 17.31 -21.73 -0.64
N LEU A 17 18.27 -21.41 0.22
CA LEU A 17 17.99 -20.88 1.56
C LEU A 17 17.26 -19.54 1.48
N ALA A 18 17.70 -18.62 0.61
CA ALA A 18 17.00 -17.35 0.38
C ALA A 18 15.55 -17.58 -0.08
N LEU A 19 15.34 -18.54 -0.98
CA LEU A 19 14.00 -18.92 -1.45
C LEU A 19 13.15 -19.46 -0.30
N LEU A 20 13.69 -20.34 0.55
CA LEU A 20 12.96 -20.89 1.69
C LEU A 20 12.57 -19.81 2.70
N VAL A 21 13.46 -18.87 3.00
CA VAL A 21 13.17 -17.73 3.88
C VAL A 21 12.06 -16.85 3.30
N LEU A 22 12.11 -16.52 2.01
CA LEU A 22 11.08 -15.69 1.39
C LEU A 22 9.75 -16.43 1.18
N LEU A 23 9.77 -17.75 0.95
CA LEU A 23 8.57 -18.59 0.95
C LEU A 23 7.95 -18.70 2.35
N PHE A 24 8.77 -18.69 3.40
CA PHE A 24 8.27 -18.62 4.77
C PHE A 24 7.49 -17.31 5.00
N TYR A 25 8.02 -16.16 4.62
CA TYR A 25 7.27 -14.89 4.72
C TYR A 25 6.01 -14.89 3.87
N PHE A 26 6.04 -15.52 2.69
CA PHE A 26 4.83 -15.68 1.90
C PHE A 26 3.77 -16.53 2.63
N ALA A 27 4.17 -17.59 3.34
CA ALA A 27 3.25 -18.37 4.16
C ALA A 27 2.68 -17.54 5.33
N VAL A 28 3.51 -16.75 6.01
CA VAL A 28 3.07 -15.79 7.05
C VAL A 28 2.03 -14.82 6.49
N TYR A 29 2.32 -14.23 5.33
CA TYR A 29 1.40 -13.33 4.61
C TYR A 29 0.06 -13.98 4.25
N VAL A 30 0.07 -15.23 3.76
CA VAL A 30 -1.16 -15.97 3.43
C VAL A 30 -1.99 -16.26 4.69
N VAL A 31 -1.36 -16.69 5.79
CA VAL A 31 -2.07 -16.95 7.04
C VAL A 31 -2.71 -15.67 7.58
N TYR A 32 -1.97 -14.56 7.55
CA TYR A 32 -2.48 -13.23 7.91
C TYR A 32 -3.67 -12.84 7.03
N ALA A 33 -3.55 -12.92 5.71
CA ALA A 33 -4.62 -12.57 4.79
C ALA A 33 -5.89 -13.41 5.00
N VAL A 34 -5.76 -14.73 5.22
CA VAL A 34 -6.89 -15.62 5.48
C VAL A 34 -7.57 -15.28 6.81
N ASN A 35 -6.78 -15.04 7.86
CA ASN A 35 -7.30 -14.63 9.16
C ASN A 35 -8.10 -13.32 9.06
N LEU A 36 -7.57 -12.34 8.33
CA LEU A 36 -8.26 -11.08 8.06
C LEU A 36 -9.54 -11.29 7.23
N MET A 37 -9.54 -12.15 6.21
CA MET A 37 -10.78 -12.43 5.46
C MET A 37 -11.87 -13.08 6.33
N GLN A 38 -11.52 -13.75 7.42
CA GLN A 38 -12.46 -14.37 8.36
C GLN A 38 -12.96 -13.39 9.44
N PHE A 39 -12.23 -12.31 9.71
CA PHE A 39 -12.62 -11.30 10.68
C PHE A 39 -13.71 -10.38 10.10
N PRO A 40 -14.93 -10.28 10.67
CA PRO A 40 -16.02 -9.57 10.01
C PRO A 40 -16.09 -8.07 10.33
N PHE A 41 -15.16 -7.54 11.13
CA PHE A 41 -15.14 -6.13 11.56
C PHE A 41 -13.96 -5.36 10.93
N ASP A 42 -13.93 -4.04 11.11
CA ASP A 42 -12.79 -3.19 10.77
C ASP A 42 -11.53 -3.70 11.49
N TYR A 43 -10.50 -4.08 10.72
CA TYR A 43 -9.19 -4.47 11.26
C TYR A 43 -8.29 -3.23 11.36
N ASP A 44 -8.23 -2.45 10.28
CA ASP A 44 -7.60 -1.13 10.24
C ASP A 44 -8.66 -0.03 10.20
N GLN A 45 -8.26 1.15 10.66
CA GLN A 45 -9.13 2.31 10.67
C GLN A 45 -9.61 2.68 9.26
N GLY A 46 -10.94 2.61 9.09
CA GLY A 46 -11.62 3.11 7.91
C GLY A 46 -11.88 2.07 6.83
N GLU A 47 -11.51 0.80 7.03
CA GLU A 47 -11.92 -0.29 6.13
C GLU A 47 -13.45 -0.32 5.94
N GLY A 48 -14.21 -0.13 7.02
CA GLY A 48 -15.65 -0.12 6.99
C GLY A 48 -16.23 1.00 6.15
N PHE A 49 -15.57 2.15 6.06
CA PHE A 49 -16.01 3.24 5.20
C PHE A 49 -15.73 2.95 3.72
N GLU A 50 -14.66 2.21 3.39
CA GLU A 50 -14.49 1.71 2.01
C GLU A 50 -15.61 0.72 1.64
N LEU A 51 -16.08 -0.08 2.60
CA LEU A 51 -17.25 -0.94 2.41
C LEU A 51 -18.52 -0.12 2.19
N VAL A 52 -18.77 0.91 3.00
CA VAL A 52 -19.92 1.82 2.82
C VAL A 52 -19.88 2.45 1.43
N ASP A 53 -18.74 2.97 0.99
CA ASP A 53 -18.57 3.55 -0.35
C ASP A 53 -18.92 2.54 -1.46
N THR A 54 -18.45 1.30 -1.33
CA THR A 54 -18.79 0.20 -2.23
C THR A 54 -20.29 -0.05 -2.27
N LEU A 55 -20.95 -0.09 -1.11
CA LEU A 55 -22.39 -0.31 -1.00
C LEU A 55 -23.18 0.83 -1.62
N MET A 56 -22.75 2.09 -1.44
CA MET A 56 -23.38 3.25 -2.08
C MET A 56 -23.27 3.16 -3.60
N PHE A 57 -22.08 2.87 -4.14
CA PHE A 57 -21.92 2.66 -5.58
C PHE A 57 -22.77 1.49 -6.11
N SER A 58 -22.87 0.40 -5.35
CA SER A 58 -23.70 -0.76 -5.71
C SER A 58 -25.19 -0.42 -5.84
N GLN A 59 -25.64 0.65 -5.18
CA GLN A 59 -26.99 1.19 -5.20
C GLN A 59 -27.17 2.35 -6.20
N GLY A 60 -26.14 2.66 -7.00
CA GLY A 60 -26.16 3.81 -7.93
C GLY A 60 -26.05 5.17 -7.25
N LYS A 61 -25.59 5.23 -5.99
CA LYS A 61 -25.36 6.46 -5.23
C LYS A 61 -23.87 6.81 -5.21
N PHE A 62 -23.54 8.09 -5.23
CA PHE A 62 -22.18 8.54 -4.94
C PHE A 62 -21.95 8.61 -3.42
N PRO A 63 -20.76 8.23 -2.93
CA PRO A 63 -20.37 8.44 -1.54
C PRO A 63 -19.99 9.89 -1.22
N TYR A 64 -19.75 10.71 -2.25
CA TYR A 64 -19.45 12.13 -2.11
C TYR A 64 -20.77 12.90 -2.02
N GLN A 65 -21.30 13.04 -0.81
CA GLN A 65 -22.56 13.71 -0.50
C GLN A 65 -22.34 14.86 0.47
N SER A 66 -23.29 15.79 0.57
CA SER A 66 -23.20 16.86 1.57
C SER A 66 -23.03 16.25 2.98
N VAL A 67 -22.04 16.73 3.71
CA VAL A 67 -21.73 16.29 5.07
C VAL A 67 -22.57 16.99 6.14
N GLU A 68 -23.36 18.01 5.74
CA GLU A 68 -24.16 18.81 6.66
C GLU A 68 -25.45 18.10 7.13
N PRO A 69 -26.28 17.52 6.25
CA PRO A 69 -27.47 16.80 6.71
C PRO A 69 -27.10 15.40 7.22
N TYR A 70 -27.93 14.87 8.13
CA TYR A 70 -27.90 13.45 8.48
C TYR A 70 -27.92 12.57 7.20
N PRO A 71 -27.03 11.55 7.08
CA PRO A 71 -26.21 10.93 8.12
C PRO A 71 -24.78 11.50 8.26
N PHE A 72 -24.50 12.71 7.75
CA PHE A 72 -23.19 13.39 7.81
C PHE A 72 -22.06 12.61 7.14
N TYR A 73 -22.37 11.82 6.12
CA TYR A 73 -21.42 10.90 5.50
C TYR A 73 -20.41 11.61 4.60
N ALA A 74 -19.14 11.21 4.71
CA ALA A 74 -18.04 11.80 3.96
C ALA A 74 -17.09 10.72 3.41
N SER A 75 -16.60 10.90 2.20
CA SER A 75 -15.61 10.02 1.56
C SER A 75 -14.53 10.82 0.84
N ASN A 76 -13.27 10.39 0.96
CA ASN A 76 -12.12 11.02 0.33
C ASN A 76 -11.49 10.21 -0.80
N TYR A 77 -11.90 8.97 -1.01
CA TYR A 77 -11.18 8.09 -1.93
C TYR A 77 -11.81 8.02 -3.31
N PRO A 78 -10.98 8.01 -4.37
CA PRO A 78 -11.46 7.78 -5.73
C PRO A 78 -12.23 6.46 -5.93
N PRO A 79 -13.06 6.36 -7.00
CA PRO A 79 -14.08 5.32 -7.08
C PRO A 79 -13.59 3.93 -7.52
N VAL A 80 -12.42 3.79 -8.16
CA VAL A 80 -12.06 2.53 -8.87
C VAL A 80 -11.97 1.34 -7.93
N PHE A 81 -11.38 1.48 -6.74
CA PHE A 81 -11.29 0.38 -5.77
C PHE A 81 -12.68 -0.14 -5.39
N HIS A 82 -13.58 0.77 -5.06
CA HIS A 82 -14.96 0.47 -4.69
C HIS A 82 -15.74 -0.15 -5.84
N LEU A 83 -15.61 0.39 -7.05
CA LEU A 83 -16.28 -0.12 -8.24
C LEU A 83 -15.83 -1.55 -8.60
N LEU A 84 -14.57 -1.91 -8.34
CA LEU A 84 -14.09 -3.28 -8.51
C LEU A 84 -14.75 -4.25 -7.51
N ALA A 85 -15.15 -3.76 -6.33
CA ALA A 85 -15.80 -4.54 -5.29
C ALA A 85 -17.33 -4.65 -5.46
N VAL A 86 -17.97 -3.75 -6.21
CA VAL A 86 -19.44 -3.73 -6.42
C VAL A 86 -20.04 -5.07 -6.86
N PRO A 87 -19.46 -5.81 -7.84
CA PRO A 87 -20.02 -7.11 -8.24
C PRO A 87 -20.07 -8.12 -7.08
N PHE A 88 -19.10 -8.05 -6.16
CA PHE A 88 -19.09 -8.91 -4.97
C PHE A 88 -20.14 -8.45 -3.97
N ALA A 89 -20.31 -7.14 -3.77
CA ALA A 89 -21.36 -6.60 -2.90
C ALA A 89 -22.77 -7.05 -3.34
N TRP A 90 -23.04 -7.12 -4.65
CA TRP A 90 -24.32 -7.62 -5.16
C TRP A 90 -24.59 -9.09 -4.83
N VAL A 91 -23.55 -9.92 -4.79
CA VAL A 91 -23.68 -11.37 -4.56
C VAL A 91 -23.62 -11.72 -3.07
N PHE A 92 -22.75 -11.05 -2.32
CA PHE A 92 -22.39 -11.42 -0.95
C PHE A 92 -22.87 -10.42 0.11
N GLY A 93 -23.38 -9.25 -0.30
CA GLY A 93 -23.87 -8.22 0.61
C GLY A 93 -22.75 -7.42 1.31
N PRO A 94 -23.04 -6.82 2.48
CA PRO A 94 -22.12 -5.94 3.20
C PRO A 94 -21.11 -6.74 4.05
N VAL A 95 -20.15 -7.40 3.40
CA VAL A 95 -19.11 -8.22 4.04
C VAL A 95 -17.70 -7.79 3.62
N TYR A 96 -16.73 -7.89 4.52
CA TYR A 96 -15.38 -7.33 4.33
C TYR A 96 -14.46 -8.19 3.45
N TRP A 97 -14.69 -9.51 3.42
CA TRP A 97 -13.73 -10.47 2.87
C TRP A 97 -13.38 -10.21 1.41
N TYR A 98 -14.32 -9.72 0.58
CA TYR A 98 -14.06 -9.55 -0.84
C TYR A 98 -13.12 -8.39 -1.14
N GLY A 99 -13.15 -7.29 -0.39
CA GLY A 99 -12.20 -6.22 -0.66
C GLY A 99 -10.85 -6.46 0.01
N ARG A 100 -10.81 -7.26 1.09
CA ARG A 100 -9.56 -7.86 1.59
C ARG A 100 -8.95 -8.83 0.57
N LEU A 101 -9.79 -9.62 -0.11
CA LEU A 101 -9.37 -10.45 -1.24
C LEU A 101 -8.83 -9.61 -2.40
N LEU A 102 -9.47 -8.48 -2.74
CA LEU A 102 -8.96 -7.58 -3.78
C LEU A 102 -7.58 -7.01 -3.42
N GLY A 103 -7.37 -6.57 -2.17
CA GLY A 103 -6.06 -6.14 -1.67
C GLY A 103 -5.01 -7.25 -1.80
N PHE A 104 -5.33 -8.45 -1.30
CA PHE A 104 -4.47 -9.62 -1.35
C PHE A 104 -4.09 -10.00 -2.79
N VAL A 105 -5.08 -10.15 -3.68
CA VAL A 105 -4.86 -10.50 -5.09
C VAL A 105 -4.09 -9.40 -5.81
N GLY A 106 -4.39 -8.13 -5.56
CA GLY A 106 -3.64 -7.01 -6.13
C GLY A 106 -2.16 -7.02 -5.72
N THR A 107 -1.89 -7.39 -4.47
CA THR A 107 -0.54 -7.58 -3.94
C THR A 107 0.20 -8.74 -4.64
N LEU A 108 -0.46 -9.88 -4.86
CA LEU A 108 0.11 -11.01 -5.61
C LEU A 108 0.36 -10.70 -7.10
N ILE A 109 -0.55 -9.97 -7.73
CA ILE A 109 -0.40 -9.51 -9.12
C ILE A 109 0.81 -8.59 -9.22
N THR A 110 0.98 -7.67 -8.25
CA THR A 110 2.16 -6.79 -8.17
C THR A 110 3.45 -7.61 -8.05
N ALA A 111 3.53 -8.56 -7.11
CA ALA A 111 4.69 -9.43 -6.95
C ALA A 111 5.02 -10.24 -8.22
N THR A 112 3.98 -10.73 -8.91
CA THR A 112 4.12 -11.45 -10.17
C THR A 112 4.63 -10.54 -11.30
N ALA A 113 4.12 -9.31 -11.38
CA ALA A 113 4.56 -8.30 -12.34
C ALA A 113 6.02 -7.89 -12.09
N ILE A 114 6.46 -7.78 -10.82
CA ILE A 114 7.86 -7.57 -10.44
C ILE A 114 8.72 -8.74 -10.93
N GLY A 115 8.32 -9.98 -10.67
CA GLY A 115 9.05 -11.16 -11.15
C GLY A 115 9.14 -11.21 -12.68
N TYR A 116 8.04 -10.94 -13.38
CA TYR A 116 8.01 -10.84 -14.84
C TYR A 116 8.93 -9.74 -15.36
N ALA A 117 8.94 -8.56 -14.73
CA ALA A 117 9.82 -7.45 -15.06
C ALA A 117 11.28 -7.89 -14.98
N VAL A 118 11.70 -8.49 -13.87
CA VAL A 118 13.07 -8.96 -13.65
C VAL A 118 13.46 -10.05 -14.65
N TYR A 119 12.58 -11.04 -14.88
CA TYR A 119 12.86 -12.13 -15.81
C TYR A 119 12.99 -11.66 -17.26
N SER A 120 12.15 -10.72 -17.68
CA SER A 120 12.07 -10.29 -19.08
C SER A 120 13.09 -9.21 -19.44
N PHE A 121 13.53 -8.38 -18.49
CA PHE A 121 14.28 -7.15 -18.77
C PHE A 121 15.60 -7.39 -19.51
N GLU A 122 16.46 -8.29 -19.01
CA GLU A 122 17.78 -8.56 -19.61
C GLU A 122 17.65 -9.11 -21.04
N ARG A 123 16.63 -9.95 -21.28
CA ARG A 123 16.33 -10.49 -22.61
C ARG A 123 15.87 -9.40 -23.56
N LEU A 124 14.94 -8.55 -23.13
CA LEU A 124 14.38 -7.46 -23.94
C LEU A 124 15.40 -6.34 -24.22
N LYS A 125 16.33 -6.09 -23.29
CA LYS A 125 17.50 -5.21 -23.50
C LYS A 125 18.60 -5.85 -24.36
N GLY A 126 18.59 -7.17 -24.54
CA GLY A 126 19.64 -7.91 -25.24
C GLY A 126 20.95 -8.00 -24.44
N TYR A 127 20.89 -7.96 -23.10
CA TYR A 127 22.04 -8.04 -22.19
C TYR A 127 22.32 -9.46 -21.72
N GLY A 128 21.34 -10.35 -21.81
CA GLY A 128 21.51 -11.76 -21.49
C GLY A 128 20.17 -12.46 -21.31
N GLN A 129 20.19 -13.62 -20.66
CA GLN A 129 18.99 -14.37 -20.30
C GLN A 129 18.49 -13.97 -18.91
N GLY A 130 17.18 -13.96 -18.73
CA GLY A 130 16.56 -13.82 -17.41
C GLY A 130 16.88 -15.00 -16.50
N ARG A 131 16.99 -14.76 -15.19
CA ARG A 131 17.16 -15.81 -14.18
C ARG A 131 15.86 -16.01 -13.41
N LEU A 132 15.18 -17.12 -13.67
CA LEU A 132 13.88 -17.42 -13.06
C LEU A 132 13.92 -17.35 -11.53
N LEU A 133 14.93 -17.95 -10.90
CA LEU A 133 15.04 -17.95 -9.44
C LEU A 133 15.19 -16.52 -8.87
N ILE A 134 15.98 -15.65 -9.51
CA ILE A 134 16.11 -14.24 -9.08
C ILE A 134 14.80 -13.48 -9.29
N ALA A 135 14.08 -13.75 -10.38
CA ALA A 135 12.77 -13.18 -10.62
C ALA A 135 11.74 -13.58 -9.54
N VAL A 136 11.72 -14.86 -9.15
CA VAL A 136 10.88 -15.35 -8.05
C VAL A 136 11.27 -14.70 -6.73
N LEU A 137 12.57 -14.64 -6.41
CA LEU A 137 13.06 -13.98 -5.20
C LEU A 137 12.69 -12.48 -5.16
N ALA A 138 12.74 -11.77 -6.29
CA ALA A 138 12.35 -10.36 -6.35
C ALA A 138 10.85 -10.16 -6.08
N GLY A 139 9.99 -11.02 -6.63
CA GLY A 139 8.55 -11.00 -6.34
C GLY A 139 8.24 -11.34 -4.88
N LEU A 140 8.87 -12.39 -4.34
CA LEU A 140 8.68 -12.77 -2.93
C LEU A 140 9.26 -11.74 -1.96
N ALA A 141 10.36 -11.05 -2.32
CA ALA A 141 10.92 -9.98 -1.51
C ALA A 141 9.93 -8.82 -1.33
N PHE A 142 9.12 -8.51 -2.36
CA PHE A 142 8.06 -7.52 -2.23
C PHE A 142 7.01 -7.96 -1.19
N LEU A 143 6.58 -9.22 -1.24
CA LEU A 143 5.61 -9.79 -0.29
C LEU A 143 6.16 -9.88 1.14
N ALA A 144 7.47 -10.02 1.29
CA ALA A 144 8.15 -10.13 2.58
C ALA A 144 8.41 -8.78 3.27
N SER A 145 8.20 -7.64 2.58
CA SER A 145 8.38 -6.34 3.22
C SER A 145 7.35 -6.13 4.33
N ASN A 146 7.77 -5.70 5.53
CA ASN A 146 6.86 -5.39 6.64
C ASN A 146 5.78 -4.38 6.21
N PHE A 147 6.17 -3.36 5.42
CA PHE A 147 5.28 -2.31 4.93
C PHE A 147 4.21 -2.86 3.98
N VAL A 148 4.58 -3.83 3.15
CA VAL A 148 3.65 -4.49 2.20
C VAL A 148 2.80 -5.53 2.92
N TYR A 149 3.38 -6.26 3.88
CA TYR A 149 2.72 -7.28 4.67
C TYR A 149 1.52 -6.70 5.43
N HIS A 150 1.69 -5.59 6.15
CA HIS A 150 0.64 -4.97 6.97
C HIS A 150 -0.59 -4.54 6.17
N ILE A 151 -0.37 -3.86 5.04
CA ILE A 151 -1.44 -3.27 4.24
C ILE A 151 -1.97 -4.19 3.14
N GLY A 152 -1.19 -5.20 2.79
CA GLY A 152 -1.40 -6.10 1.66
C GLY A 152 -2.85 -6.56 1.51
N PRO A 153 -3.41 -7.24 2.52
CA PRO A 153 -4.72 -7.86 2.45
C PRO A 153 -5.83 -6.99 3.04
N LEU A 154 -5.57 -5.73 3.41
CA LEU A 154 -6.61 -4.86 3.95
C LEU A 154 -7.63 -4.48 2.86
N LEU A 155 -8.87 -4.22 3.29
CA LEU A 155 -9.90 -3.56 2.48
C LEU A 155 -9.50 -2.09 2.31
N ARG A 156 -8.45 -1.86 1.53
CA ARG A 156 -7.83 -0.56 1.27
C ARG A 156 -7.32 -0.51 -0.17
N GLN A 157 -7.52 0.65 -0.78
CA GLN A 157 -7.18 1.02 -2.14
C GLN A 157 -5.67 1.02 -2.47
N HIS A 158 -4.77 1.13 -1.48
CA HIS A 158 -3.32 1.31 -1.72
C HIS A 158 -2.71 0.22 -2.61
N MET A 159 -2.92 -1.05 -2.28
CA MET A 159 -2.29 -2.14 -3.02
C MET A 159 -2.88 -2.34 -4.41
N THR A 160 -4.15 -2.00 -4.59
CA THR A 160 -4.79 -1.93 -5.91
C THR A 160 -4.18 -0.83 -6.77
N MET A 161 -3.85 0.32 -6.17
CA MET A 161 -3.14 1.40 -6.86
C MET A 161 -1.75 0.92 -7.31
N VAL A 162 -0.95 0.35 -6.40
CA VAL A 162 0.41 -0.14 -6.71
C VAL A 162 0.39 -1.22 -7.79
N MET A 163 -0.63 -2.10 -7.79
CA MET A 163 -0.85 -3.08 -8.83
C MET A 163 -1.00 -2.42 -10.21
N PHE A 164 -1.90 -1.44 -10.33
CA PHE A 164 -2.10 -0.73 -11.61
C PHE A 164 -0.86 0.07 -12.04
N GLU A 165 -0.15 0.72 -11.09
CA GLU A 165 1.11 1.42 -11.36
C GLU A 165 2.17 0.46 -11.92
N THR A 166 2.38 -0.66 -11.25
CA THR A 166 3.41 -1.63 -11.62
C THR A 166 3.09 -2.25 -12.97
N LEU A 167 1.83 -2.66 -13.20
CA LEU A 167 1.39 -3.17 -14.50
C LEU A 167 1.59 -2.15 -15.61
N ALA A 168 1.23 -0.88 -15.37
CA ALA A 168 1.43 0.19 -16.34
C ALA A 168 2.91 0.36 -16.70
N VAL A 169 3.78 0.43 -15.70
CA VAL A 169 5.23 0.60 -15.90
C VAL A 169 5.83 -0.58 -16.65
N VAL A 170 5.47 -1.82 -16.26
CA VAL A 170 5.93 -3.05 -16.92
C VAL A 170 5.50 -3.12 -18.39
N VAL A 171 4.29 -2.65 -18.70
CA VAL A 171 3.79 -2.56 -20.08
C VAL A 171 4.52 -1.48 -20.88
N LEU A 172 4.85 -0.34 -20.25
CA LEU A 172 5.37 0.85 -20.91
C LEU A 172 6.90 0.87 -21.08
N VAL A 173 7.67 0.16 -20.25
CA VAL A 173 9.14 0.29 -20.18
C VAL A 173 9.87 0.08 -21.52
N PHE A 174 9.31 -0.72 -22.44
CA PHE A 174 9.86 -0.97 -23.77
C PHE A 174 9.01 -0.42 -24.93
N VAL A 175 8.10 0.52 -24.65
CA VAL A 175 7.14 1.02 -25.66
C VAL A 175 7.82 1.79 -26.79
N ASN A 176 9.00 2.37 -26.53
CA ASN A 176 9.73 3.14 -27.53
C ASN A 176 10.46 2.25 -28.53
N GLU A 177 10.76 1.02 -28.14
CA GLU A 177 11.46 -0.01 -28.89
C GLU A 177 10.51 -0.77 -29.84
N ILE A 178 9.19 -0.63 -29.70
CA ILE A 178 8.19 -1.25 -30.57
C ILE A 178 8.20 -0.57 -31.96
N PRO A 179 8.60 -1.27 -33.06
CA PRO A 179 8.65 -0.67 -34.38
C PRO A 179 7.25 -0.39 -34.94
N ASP A 180 6.36 -1.38 -34.83
CA ASP A 180 5.00 -1.30 -35.34
C ASP A 180 4.19 -0.21 -34.64
N SER A 181 3.67 0.73 -35.43
CA SER A 181 3.03 1.93 -34.91
C SER A 181 1.67 1.66 -34.25
N ILE A 182 0.91 0.68 -34.76
CA ILE A 182 -0.42 0.34 -34.25
C ILE A 182 -0.28 -0.37 -32.91
N LYS A 183 0.59 -1.38 -32.84
CA LYS A 183 0.93 -2.11 -31.62
C LYS A 183 1.45 -1.15 -30.56
N ARG A 184 2.35 -0.23 -30.93
CA ARG A 184 2.87 0.79 -30.00
C ARG A 184 1.75 1.67 -29.44
N ARG A 185 0.82 2.15 -30.27
CA ARG A 185 -0.34 2.94 -29.81
C ARG A 185 -1.24 2.15 -28.87
N ARG A 186 -1.48 0.86 -29.15
CA ARG A 186 -2.26 -0.02 -28.26
C ARG A 186 -1.59 -0.22 -26.90
N VAL A 187 -0.27 -0.42 -26.88
CA VAL A 187 0.51 -0.55 -25.64
C VAL A 187 0.51 0.76 -24.84
N LEU A 188 0.65 1.91 -25.51
CA LEU A 188 0.50 3.22 -24.85
C LEU A 188 -0.90 3.39 -24.26
N ALA A 189 -1.95 3.12 -25.04
CA ALA A 189 -3.33 3.22 -24.57
C ALA A 189 -3.58 2.33 -23.34
N LEU A 190 -3.11 1.07 -23.36
CA LEU A 190 -3.22 0.17 -22.22
C LEU A 190 -2.45 0.69 -21.00
N GLY A 191 -1.19 1.10 -21.17
CA GLY A 191 -0.38 1.62 -20.07
C GLY A 191 -0.98 2.89 -19.44
N PHE A 192 -1.50 3.81 -20.25
CA PHE A 192 -2.16 5.01 -19.75
C PHE A 192 -3.54 4.75 -19.15
N LEU A 193 -4.29 3.78 -19.66
CA LEU A 193 -5.52 3.33 -19.01
C LEU A 193 -5.22 2.78 -17.62
N LEU A 194 -4.20 1.94 -17.48
CA LEU A 194 -3.77 1.42 -16.17
C LEU A 194 -3.33 2.56 -15.22
N LEU A 195 -2.60 3.57 -15.71
CA LEU A 195 -2.27 4.75 -14.89
C LEU A 195 -3.48 5.58 -14.48
N LEU A 196 -4.48 5.73 -15.36
CA LEU A 196 -5.75 6.39 -15.01
C LEU A 196 -6.47 5.59 -13.92
N LEU A 197 -6.56 4.27 -14.06
CA LEU A 197 -7.14 3.40 -13.05
C LEU A 197 -6.39 3.51 -11.71
N ALA A 198 -5.06 3.59 -11.72
CA ALA A 198 -4.26 3.83 -10.52
C ALA A 198 -4.61 5.20 -9.88
N GLY A 199 -4.63 6.28 -10.66
CA GLY A 199 -4.97 7.63 -10.18
C GLY A 199 -6.38 7.73 -9.59
N TYR A 200 -7.34 7.04 -10.20
CA TYR A 200 -8.72 6.91 -9.71
C TYR A 200 -8.93 5.75 -8.73
N THR A 201 -7.85 5.11 -8.28
CA THR A 201 -7.83 4.25 -7.10
C THR A 201 -7.30 5.05 -5.91
N LYS A 202 -6.17 5.72 -6.08
CA LYS A 202 -5.62 6.68 -5.11
C LYS A 202 -4.75 7.73 -5.81
N GLN A 203 -4.90 8.98 -5.40
CA GLN A 203 -4.26 10.14 -6.03
C GLN A 203 -2.72 10.09 -6.03
N LEU A 204 -2.13 9.32 -5.09
CA LEU A 204 -0.69 9.12 -4.98
C LEU A 204 -0.05 8.60 -6.28
N ALA A 205 -0.83 7.92 -7.15
CA ALA A 205 -0.37 7.46 -8.45
C ALA A 205 0.02 8.56 -9.43
N ALA A 206 -0.29 9.83 -9.13
CA ALA A 206 0.22 10.98 -9.86
C ALA A 206 1.76 10.97 -9.96
N PHE A 207 2.47 10.47 -8.95
CA PHE A 207 3.94 10.38 -8.97
C PHE A 207 4.44 9.38 -10.01
N THR A 208 3.75 8.24 -10.18
CA THR A 208 4.06 7.29 -11.25
C THR A 208 3.76 7.90 -12.62
N ALA A 209 2.67 8.65 -12.78
CA ALA A 209 2.39 9.37 -14.02
C ALA A 209 3.49 10.39 -14.36
N ILE A 210 3.97 11.15 -13.38
CA ILE A 210 5.11 12.08 -13.54
C ILE A 210 6.35 11.32 -14.03
N ALA A 211 6.70 10.19 -13.41
CA ALA A 211 7.85 9.39 -13.83
C ALA A 211 7.72 8.86 -15.27
N VAL A 212 6.54 8.35 -15.63
CA VAL A 212 6.25 7.83 -16.97
C VAL A 212 6.36 8.93 -18.01
N PHE A 213 5.80 10.11 -17.76
CA PHE A 213 5.90 11.24 -18.69
C PHE A 213 7.32 11.81 -18.75
N ALA A 214 8.04 11.90 -17.64
CA ALA A 214 9.44 12.32 -17.63
C ALA A 214 10.31 11.37 -18.47
N TRP A 215 10.15 10.06 -18.30
CA TRP A 215 10.84 9.07 -19.12
C TRP A 215 10.45 9.17 -20.60
N LEU A 216 9.15 9.24 -20.92
CA LEU A 216 8.70 9.39 -22.30
C LEU A 216 9.24 10.67 -22.93
N PHE A 217 9.32 11.77 -22.18
CA PHE A 217 9.81 13.05 -22.67
C PHE A 217 11.29 12.98 -23.00
N ILE A 218 12.11 12.38 -22.13
CA ILE A 218 13.55 12.16 -22.38
C ILE A 218 13.76 11.29 -23.64
N ARG A 219 12.87 10.34 -23.91
CA ARG A 219 12.99 9.41 -25.05
C ARG A 219 12.40 9.93 -26.35
N ASN A 220 11.26 10.61 -26.28
CA ASN A 220 10.51 11.12 -27.41
C ASN A 220 9.57 12.26 -26.97
N PRO A 221 10.04 13.53 -26.98
CA PRO A 221 9.26 14.67 -26.49
C PRO A 221 7.89 14.83 -27.15
N ARG A 222 7.83 14.66 -28.48
CA ARG A 222 6.57 14.80 -29.24
C ARG A 222 5.53 13.77 -28.78
N ARG A 223 5.93 12.51 -28.61
CA ARG A 223 5.04 11.46 -28.12
C ARG A 223 4.61 11.73 -26.69
N ALA A 224 5.53 12.15 -25.84
CA ALA A 224 5.23 12.48 -24.45
C ALA A 224 4.14 13.57 -24.36
N VAL A 225 4.29 14.67 -25.11
CA VAL A 225 3.32 15.77 -25.12
C VAL A 225 1.95 15.33 -25.63
N VAL A 226 1.90 14.61 -26.76
CA VAL A 226 0.61 14.15 -27.33
C VAL A 226 -0.15 13.26 -26.34
N TRP A 227 0.54 12.28 -25.76
CA TRP A 227 -0.10 11.36 -24.81
C TRP A 227 -0.38 12.00 -23.46
N MET A 228 0.41 12.98 -23.03
CA MET A 228 0.14 13.78 -21.83
C MET A 228 -1.14 14.60 -22.00
N ILE A 229 -1.33 15.25 -23.15
CA ILE A 229 -2.57 15.96 -23.46
C ILE A 229 -3.76 15.00 -23.45
N PHE A 230 -3.67 13.87 -24.14
CA PHE A 230 -4.77 12.90 -24.18
C PHE A 230 -5.10 12.34 -22.79
N PHE A 231 -4.07 11.90 -22.05
CA PHE A 231 -4.21 11.41 -20.68
C PHE A 231 -4.84 12.48 -19.77
N GLY A 232 -4.34 13.72 -19.85
CA GLY A 232 -4.85 14.86 -19.10
C GLY A 232 -6.31 15.19 -19.42
N LEU A 233 -6.69 15.19 -20.70
CA LEU A 233 -8.08 15.44 -21.11
C LEU A 233 -9.03 14.35 -20.60
N VAL A 234 -8.64 13.07 -20.68
CA VAL A 234 -9.47 11.97 -20.16
C VAL A 234 -9.58 12.06 -18.63
N GLY A 235 -8.47 12.28 -17.93
CA GLY A 235 -8.48 12.48 -16.48
C GLY A 235 -9.34 13.68 -16.07
N ILE A 236 -9.11 14.86 -16.64
CA ILE A 236 -9.91 16.06 -16.34
C ILE A 236 -11.39 15.81 -16.67
N GLY A 237 -11.70 15.12 -17.77
CA GLY A 237 -13.08 14.77 -18.13
C GLY A 237 -13.78 13.91 -17.08
N VAL A 238 -13.13 12.83 -16.61
CA VAL A 238 -13.68 11.98 -15.54
C VAL A 238 -13.82 12.76 -14.24
N PHE A 239 -12.81 13.56 -13.89
CA PHE A 239 -12.82 14.40 -12.69
C PHE A 239 -13.98 15.41 -12.70
N ALA A 240 -14.15 16.13 -13.81
CA ALA A 240 -15.22 17.11 -13.99
C ALA A 240 -16.58 16.43 -13.97
N GLY A 241 -16.71 15.24 -14.60
CA GLY A 241 -17.93 14.44 -14.55
C GLY A 241 -18.34 14.07 -13.13
N LEU A 242 -17.40 13.57 -12.31
CA LEU A 242 -17.65 13.26 -10.90
C LEU A 242 -18.05 14.51 -10.11
N ASN A 243 -17.35 15.63 -10.34
CA ASN A 243 -17.64 16.86 -9.63
C ASN A 243 -19.02 17.43 -9.96
N LEU A 244 -19.42 17.39 -11.23
CA LEU A 244 -20.75 17.82 -11.67
C LEU A 244 -21.84 16.89 -11.15
N ALA A 245 -21.58 15.57 -11.13
CA ALA A 245 -22.53 14.58 -10.64
C ALA A 245 -22.72 14.59 -9.11
N THR A 246 -21.90 15.33 -8.38
CA THR A 246 -21.89 15.39 -6.91
C THR A 246 -22.04 16.82 -6.39
N ASP A 247 -22.48 17.76 -7.24
CA ASP A 247 -22.67 19.17 -6.88
C ASP A 247 -21.43 19.82 -6.20
N GLY A 248 -20.23 19.39 -6.60
CA GLY A 248 -18.97 19.88 -6.05
C GLY A 248 -18.43 19.13 -4.82
N GLU A 249 -19.17 18.18 -4.27
CA GLU A 249 -18.76 17.42 -3.08
C GLU A 249 -17.53 16.54 -3.34
N TRP A 250 -17.37 16.01 -4.55
CA TRP A 250 -16.15 15.30 -4.96
C TRP A 250 -14.89 16.17 -4.78
N TRP A 251 -14.88 17.41 -5.30
CA TRP A 251 -13.75 18.32 -5.11
C TRP A 251 -13.55 18.70 -3.64
N ARG A 252 -14.65 19.01 -2.92
CA ARG A 252 -14.60 19.40 -1.50
C ARG A 252 -13.95 18.31 -0.65
N GLN A 253 -14.37 17.07 -0.81
CA GLN A 253 -13.96 15.99 0.07
C GLN A 253 -12.69 15.29 -0.39
N ALA A 254 -12.54 14.98 -1.68
CA ALA A 254 -11.37 14.25 -2.15
C ALA A 254 -10.13 15.15 -2.32
N ILE A 255 -10.30 16.46 -2.53
CA ILE A 255 -9.19 17.39 -2.76
C ILE A 255 -9.02 18.35 -1.58
N LEU A 256 -9.98 19.25 -1.34
CA LEU A 256 -9.79 20.35 -0.38
C LEU A 256 -9.61 19.85 1.06
N ALA A 257 -10.42 18.89 1.49
CA ALA A 257 -10.33 18.30 2.84
C ALA A 257 -8.99 17.57 3.10
N ASN A 258 -8.34 17.06 2.05
CA ASN A 258 -7.09 16.29 2.15
C ASN A 258 -5.83 17.16 1.94
N VAL A 259 -6.00 18.48 2.05
CA VAL A 259 -5.07 19.62 2.12
C VAL A 259 -3.77 19.54 2.96
N ASN A 260 -3.16 18.39 3.25
CA ASN A 260 -2.42 18.21 4.52
C ASN A 260 -1.03 18.87 4.62
N GLN A 261 -0.69 19.33 5.84
CA GLN A 261 0.68 19.73 6.18
C GLN A 261 1.57 18.48 6.31
N ILE A 262 2.85 18.62 5.97
CA ILE A 262 3.83 17.54 6.07
C ILE A 262 4.48 17.57 7.45
N LYS A 263 4.42 16.44 8.15
CA LYS A 263 5.12 16.19 9.42
C LYS A 263 6.51 15.64 9.12
N PHE A 264 7.53 16.50 9.10
CA PHE A 264 8.89 16.09 8.72
C PHE A 264 9.53 15.06 9.65
N ASP A 265 9.22 15.07 10.95
CA ASP A 265 9.71 14.05 11.90
C ASP A 265 9.23 12.64 11.51
N GLN A 266 7.98 12.53 11.05
CA GLN A 266 7.42 11.28 10.51
C GLN A 266 8.11 10.88 9.21
N VAL A 267 8.34 11.83 8.29
CA VAL A 267 9.07 11.56 7.03
C VAL A 267 10.46 11.01 7.33
N GLU A 268 11.22 11.67 8.21
CA GLU A 268 12.57 11.25 8.58
C GLU A 268 12.57 9.86 9.21
N GLY A 269 11.69 9.62 10.18
CA GLY A 269 11.54 8.33 10.84
C GLY A 269 11.21 7.20 9.85
N LEU A 270 10.28 7.44 8.93
CA LEU A 270 9.88 6.44 7.92
C LEU A 270 10.98 6.18 6.89
N TYR A 271 11.75 7.19 6.46
CA TYR A 271 12.93 6.93 5.62
C TYR A 271 13.96 6.10 6.37
N ARG A 272 14.30 6.43 7.62
CA ARG A 272 15.25 5.64 8.43
C ARG A 272 14.80 4.19 8.55
N LEU A 273 13.50 3.97 8.76
CA LEU A 273 12.91 2.64 8.83
C LEU A 273 12.99 1.92 7.48
N TRP A 274 12.59 2.59 6.41
CA TRP A 274 12.65 2.06 5.05
C TRP A 274 14.08 1.64 4.67
N PHE A 275 15.09 2.47 4.95
CA PHE A 275 16.50 2.15 4.74
C PHE A 275 16.99 0.98 5.61
N THR A 276 16.61 0.94 6.88
CA THR A 276 16.99 -0.14 7.81
C THR A 276 16.46 -1.50 7.35
N LEU A 277 15.20 -1.54 6.95
CA LEU A 277 14.54 -2.77 6.51
C LEU A 277 14.97 -3.21 5.11
N HIS A 278 15.15 -2.25 4.19
CA HIS A 278 15.29 -2.56 2.77
C HIS A 278 16.71 -2.34 2.23
N GLY A 279 17.67 -1.89 3.05
CA GLY A 279 19.04 -1.54 2.66
C GLY A 279 19.75 -2.57 1.78
N PHE A 280 19.58 -3.86 2.08
CA PHE A 280 20.17 -4.97 1.31
C PHE A 280 19.74 -5.02 -0.16
N LEU A 281 18.52 -4.59 -0.48
CA LEU A 281 18.00 -4.51 -1.85
C LEU A 281 18.01 -3.08 -2.39
N LEU A 282 17.95 -2.10 -1.50
CA LEU A 282 17.97 -0.68 -1.84
C LEU A 282 19.32 -0.24 -2.41
N VAL A 283 20.43 -0.68 -1.79
CA VAL A 283 21.78 -0.39 -2.28
C VAL A 283 22.00 -0.90 -3.71
N PRO A 284 21.76 -2.18 -4.06
CA PRO A 284 21.93 -2.64 -5.44
C PRO A 284 20.95 -1.96 -6.42
N ALA A 285 19.74 -1.61 -5.99
CA ALA A 285 18.82 -0.82 -6.81
C ALA A 285 19.41 0.57 -7.13
N GLY A 286 19.94 1.28 -6.13
CA GLY A 286 20.62 2.57 -6.31
C GLY A 286 21.86 2.48 -7.19
N VAL A 287 22.67 1.42 -7.03
CA VAL A 287 23.83 1.17 -7.91
C VAL A 287 23.40 0.99 -9.36
N LEU A 288 22.29 0.29 -9.62
CA LEU A 288 21.76 0.14 -10.97
C LEU A 288 21.31 1.48 -11.57
N VAL A 289 20.66 2.35 -10.78
CA VAL A 289 20.27 3.70 -11.22
C VAL A 289 21.50 4.53 -11.58
N VAL A 290 22.52 4.53 -10.72
CA VAL A 290 23.80 5.23 -10.97
C VAL A 290 24.47 4.67 -12.22
N TYR A 291 24.48 3.34 -12.39
CA TYR A 291 25.01 2.73 -13.60
C TYR A 291 24.26 3.20 -14.85
N GLU A 292 22.93 3.21 -14.84
CA GLU A 292 22.13 3.66 -15.98
C GLU A 292 22.24 5.16 -16.26
N LEU A 293 22.66 5.96 -15.27
CA LEU A 293 22.92 7.38 -15.46
C LEU A 293 24.24 7.64 -16.20
N TYR A 294 25.29 6.88 -15.91
CA TYR A 294 26.65 7.14 -16.40
C TYR A 294 27.12 6.22 -17.53
N PHE A 295 26.58 4.99 -17.62
CA PHE A 295 27.09 3.95 -18.49
C PHE A 295 26.04 3.31 -19.40
N ASP A 296 24.75 3.58 -19.18
CA ASP A 296 23.67 3.14 -20.04
C ASP A 296 22.66 4.28 -20.24
N ARG A 297 21.49 3.99 -20.78
CA ARG A 297 20.38 4.91 -20.93
C ARG A 297 19.34 4.61 -19.85
N LEU A 298 18.99 5.62 -19.04
CA LEU A 298 17.96 5.55 -18.00
C LEU A 298 16.69 4.80 -18.44
N SER A 299 16.40 3.69 -17.77
CA SER A 299 15.16 2.94 -17.91
C SER A 299 13.99 3.68 -17.25
N LEU A 300 12.76 3.28 -17.62
CA LEU A 300 11.58 3.77 -16.93
C LEU A 300 11.63 3.40 -15.43
N TYR A 301 12.13 2.21 -15.09
CA TYR A 301 12.27 1.77 -13.70
C TYR A 301 13.18 2.70 -12.88
N SER A 302 14.32 3.14 -13.44
CA SER A 302 15.23 4.05 -12.73
C SER A 302 14.62 5.42 -12.47
N ILE A 303 13.95 6.00 -13.46
CA ILE A 303 13.25 7.29 -13.28
C ILE A 303 12.10 7.14 -12.30
N TRP A 304 11.34 6.06 -12.43
CA TRP A 304 10.23 5.75 -11.53
C TRP A 304 10.70 5.62 -10.08
N PHE A 305 11.74 4.84 -9.82
CA PHE A 305 12.35 4.70 -8.48
C PHE A 305 12.72 6.05 -7.88
N VAL A 306 13.47 6.90 -8.60
CA VAL A 306 13.87 8.21 -8.08
C VAL A 306 12.64 9.07 -7.74
N VAL A 307 11.65 9.13 -8.63
CA VAL A 307 10.45 9.94 -8.42
C VAL A 307 9.63 9.45 -7.24
N VAL A 308 9.35 8.15 -7.12
CA VAL A 308 8.50 7.63 -6.04
C VAL A 308 9.23 7.57 -4.70
N VAL A 309 10.55 7.37 -4.68
CA VAL A 309 11.34 7.48 -3.46
C VAL A 309 11.31 8.90 -2.93
N LEU A 310 11.44 9.92 -3.78
CA LEU A 310 11.46 11.31 -3.36
C LEU A 310 10.06 11.84 -3.04
N LEU A 311 9.14 11.81 -4.02
CA LEU A 311 7.81 12.42 -3.84
C LEU A 311 6.91 11.55 -2.95
N GLY A 312 6.89 10.24 -3.19
CA GLY A 312 6.14 9.28 -2.37
C GLY A 312 6.63 9.28 -0.93
N GLY A 313 7.94 9.15 -0.73
CA GLY A 313 8.55 9.16 0.60
C GLY A 313 8.32 10.47 1.36
N VAL A 314 8.42 11.65 0.74
CA VAL A 314 8.08 12.92 1.41
C VAL A 314 6.59 13.01 1.75
N SER A 315 5.71 12.56 0.85
CA SER A 315 4.26 12.57 1.09
C SER A 315 3.80 11.60 2.19
N SER A 316 4.65 10.67 2.61
CA SER A 316 4.38 9.78 3.76
C SER A 316 4.15 10.56 5.07
N GLY A 317 4.63 11.80 5.18
CA GLY A 317 4.42 12.66 6.35
C GLY A 317 3.09 13.42 6.37
N THR A 318 2.23 13.23 5.37
CA THR A 318 0.89 13.85 5.35
C THR A 318 -0.04 13.18 6.37
N TRP A 319 -1.09 13.88 6.80
CA TRP A 319 -2.14 13.26 7.61
C TRP A 319 -2.84 12.14 6.84
N GLY A 320 -3.00 10.97 7.47
CA GLY A 320 -3.43 9.73 6.82
C GLY A 320 -2.35 9.08 5.93
N GLY A 321 -1.19 9.71 5.79
CA GLY A 321 0.01 9.14 5.19
C GLY A 321 0.83 8.32 6.19
N GLY A 322 1.66 7.44 5.66
CA GLY A 322 2.47 6.54 6.49
C GLY A 322 3.42 5.68 5.65
N ASP A 323 3.91 4.62 6.27
CA ASP A 323 4.77 3.58 5.68
C ASP A 323 4.27 3.02 4.35
N SER A 324 2.96 2.85 4.20
CA SER A 324 2.31 2.39 2.96
C SER A 324 2.65 3.23 1.72
N TYR A 325 3.08 4.48 1.88
CA TYR A 325 3.46 5.36 0.76
C TYR A 325 4.81 4.95 0.13
N PHE A 326 5.56 4.06 0.78
CA PHE A 326 6.74 3.42 0.21
C PHE A 326 6.43 2.14 -0.56
N ALA A 327 5.18 1.65 -0.61
CA ALA A 327 4.87 0.40 -1.33
C ALA A 327 5.29 0.45 -2.81
N THR A 328 5.04 1.56 -3.50
CA THR A 328 5.48 1.76 -4.89
C THR A 328 7.01 1.80 -5.01
N SER A 329 7.72 2.41 -4.05
CA SER A 329 9.18 2.48 -4.05
C SER A 329 9.83 1.12 -3.74
N ILE A 330 9.21 0.32 -2.89
CA ILE A 330 9.60 -1.08 -2.59
C ILE A 330 9.39 -1.94 -3.84
N ALA A 331 8.27 -1.80 -4.56
CA ALA A 331 8.02 -2.55 -5.79
C ALA A 331 9.12 -2.34 -6.83
N VAL A 332 9.47 -1.08 -7.12
CA VAL A 332 10.51 -0.76 -8.11
C VAL A 332 11.93 -1.03 -7.58
N MET A 333 12.17 -0.94 -6.27
CA MET A 333 13.41 -1.41 -5.65
C MET A 333 13.61 -2.92 -5.88
N CYS A 334 12.58 -3.74 -5.70
CA CYS A 334 12.63 -5.18 -5.97
C CYS A 334 12.92 -5.46 -7.46
N ILE A 335 12.33 -4.67 -8.37
CA ILE A 335 12.64 -4.77 -9.82
C ILE A 335 14.11 -4.44 -10.09
N LEU A 336 14.59 -3.27 -9.65
CA LEU A 336 15.96 -2.81 -9.94
C LEU A 336 17.02 -3.70 -9.28
N SER A 337 16.82 -4.11 -8.04
CA SER A 337 17.73 -5.04 -7.35
C SER A 337 17.75 -6.43 -8.01
N GLY A 338 16.61 -6.94 -8.47
CA GLY A 338 16.54 -8.19 -9.23
C GLY A 338 17.23 -8.11 -10.60
N ILE A 339 17.11 -6.98 -11.29
CA ILE A 339 17.84 -6.71 -12.53
C ILE A 339 19.35 -6.65 -12.26
N PHE A 340 19.77 -5.92 -11.22
CA PHE A 340 21.17 -5.85 -10.79
C PHE A 340 21.73 -7.25 -10.50
N ALA A 341 21.02 -8.06 -9.72
CA ALA A 341 21.41 -9.42 -9.38
C ALA A 341 21.54 -10.31 -10.62
N THR A 342 20.54 -10.27 -11.51
CA THR A 342 20.56 -11.04 -12.76
C THR A 342 21.73 -10.65 -13.65
N ARG A 343 21.94 -9.34 -13.86
CA ARG A 343 23.02 -8.81 -14.68
C ARG A 343 24.40 -9.17 -14.13
N THR A 344 24.58 -9.05 -12.81
CA THR A 344 25.83 -9.39 -12.14
C THR A 344 26.16 -10.87 -12.27
N LEU A 345 25.20 -11.74 -12.00
CA LEU A 345 25.41 -13.19 -12.11
C LEU A 345 25.64 -13.65 -13.56
N ASN A 346 25.13 -12.92 -14.54
CA ASN A 346 25.39 -13.16 -15.96
C ASN A 346 26.70 -12.55 -16.47
N ALA A 347 27.43 -11.79 -15.64
CA ALA A 347 28.52 -10.93 -16.07
C ALA A 347 28.12 -10.02 -17.26
N GLY A 348 26.85 -9.57 -17.28
CA GLY A 348 26.23 -8.83 -18.39
C GLY A 348 26.48 -7.31 -18.36
N TRP A 349 27.34 -6.82 -17.48
CA TRP A 349 27.66 -5.39 -17.35
C TRP A 349 28.38 -4.87 -18.60
N ARG A 350 27.85 -3.79 -19.20
CA ARG A 350 28.43 -3.15 -20.39
C ARG A 350 28.88 -1.73 -20.06
N PHE A 351 30.06 -1.35 -20.53
CA PHE A 351 30.62 -0.02 -20.29
C PHE A 351 31.04 0.60 -21.61
N PRO A 352 30.41 1.72 -22.04
CA PRO A 352 30.77 2.40 -23.28
C PRO A 352 32.17 3.00 -23.18
N SER A 353 32.85 3.21 -24.31
CA SER A 353 34.18 3.80 -24.33
C SER A 353 34.14 5.33 -24.09
N ASN A 354 33.89 5.76 -22.86
CA ASN A 354 33.91 7.16 -22.44
C ASN A 354 35.02 7.44 -21.40
N TYR A 355 35.18 8.72 -21.00
CA TYR A 355 36.25 9.11 -20.07
C TYR A 355 36.11 8.42 -18.70
N LEU A 356 34.89 8.27 -18.17
CA LEU A 356 34.63 7.55 -16.91
C LEU A 356 35.05 6.09 -17.02
N SER A 357 34.72 5.41 -18.12
CA SER A 357 35.11 4.02 -18.31
C SER A 357 36.62 3.84 -18.43
N ARG A 358 37.34 4.79 -19.04
CA ARG A 358 38.81 4.75 -19.09
C ARG A 358 39.46 4.93 -17.71
N TRP A 359 38.97 5.88 -16.93
CA TRP A 359 39.57 6.21 -15.63
C TRP A 359 39.13 5.29 -14.49
N LEU A 360 37.86 4.89 -14.46
CA LEU A 360 37.27 4.13 -13.35
C LEU A 360 37.16 2.63 -13.65
N ILE A 361 36.76 2.26 -14.87
CA ILE A 361 36.39 0.87 -15.17
C ILE A 361 37.58 0.06 -15.71
N GLN A 362 38.34 0.59 -16.69
CA GLN A 362 39.47 -0.13 -17.30
C GLN A 362 40.51 -0.65 -16.28
N PRO A 363 40.92 0.14 -15.25
CA PRO A 363 41.85 -0.37 -14.23
C PRO A 363 41.28 -1.54 -13.41
N LEU A 364 39.95 -1.61 -13.29
CA LEU A 364 39.24 -2.63 -12.53
C LEU A 364 38.86 -3.87 -13.34
N GLN A 365 38.93 -3.81 -14.68
CA GLN A 365 38.56 -4.95 -15.56
C GLN A 365 39.35 -6.22 -15.25
N ARG A 366 40.62 -6.09 -14.82
CA ARG A 366 41.44 -7.24 -14.38
C ARG A 366 40.84 -8.02 -13.21
N PHE A 367 40.00 -7.38 -12.40
CA PHE A 367 39.32 -8.00 -11.26
C PHE A 367 37.94 -8.57 -11.62
N ALA A 368 37.46 -8.42 -12.86
CA ALA A 368 36.14 -8.90 -13.28
C ALA A 368 35.90 -10.40 -13.00
N PRO A 369 36.88 -11.32 -13.17
CA PRO A 369 36.69 -12.72 -12.79
C PRO A 369 36.48 -12.91 -11.28
N VAL A 370 37.20 -12.15 -10.46
CA VAL A 370 37.08 -12.19 -8.99
C VAL A 370 35.73 -11.62 -8.56
N VAL A 371 35.31 -10.50 -9.14
CA VAL A 371 33.98 -9.89 -8.88
C VAL A 371 32.86 -10.85 -9.26
N THR A 372 32.98 -11.52 -10.42
CA THR A 372 32.00 -12.52 -10.86
C THR A 372 31.94 -13.69 -9.88
N ALA A 373 33.10 -14.22 -9.44
CA ALA A 373 33.17 -15.28 -8.45
C ALA A 373 32.57 -14.85 -7.10
N ALA A 374 32.88 -13.64 -6.62
CA ALA A 374 32.32 -13.08 -5.40
C ALA A 374 30.79 -12.90 -5.48
N SER A 375 30.27 -12.50 -6.65
CA SER A 375 28.82 -12.30 -6.85
C SER A 375 27.99 -13.56 -6.64
N LEU A 376 28.58 -14.75 -6.87
CA LEU A 376 27.94 -16.04 -6.59
C LEU A 376 27.65 -16.23 -5.09
N ILE A 377 28.31 -15.50 -4.20
CA ILE A 377 28.08 -15.52 -2.76
C ILE A 377 27.31 -14.27 -2.32
N VAL A 378 27.73 -13.10 -2.79
CA VAL A 378 27.15 -11.81 -2.37
C VAL A 378 25.67 -11.70 -2.74
N ILE A 379 25.27 -12.05 -3.97
CA ILE A 379 23.87 -11.89 -4.41
C ILE A 379 22.90 -12.71 -3.53
N PRO A 380 23.12 -14.01 -3.27
CA PRO A 380 22.29 -14.74 -2.32
C PRO A 380 22.29 -14.15 -0.91
N LEU A 381 23.45 -13.68 -0.43
CA LEU A 381 23.56 -13.05 0.89
C LEU A 381 22.78 -11.73 0.99
N LEU A 382 22.61 -10.99 -0.10
CA LEU A 382 21.74 -9.80 -0.10
C LEU A 382 20.28 -10.19 0.18
N TYR A 383 19.78 -11.27 -0.43
CA TYR A 383 18.42 -11.75 -0.16
C TYR A 383 18.27 -12.35 1.25
N LEU A 384 19.27 -13.07 1.75
CA LEU A 384 19.27 -13.59 3.12
C LEU A 384 19.35 -12.46 4.16
N GLY A 385 20.20 -11.46 3.90
CA GLY A 385 20.31 -10.26 4.73
C GLY A 385 19.03 -9.45 4.72
N TYR A 386 18.39 -9.30 3.56
CA TYR A 386 17.07 -8.72 3.44
C TYR A 386 16.05 -9.50 4.27
N GLY A 387 15.99 -10.82 4.09
CA GLY A 387 15.10 -11.68 4.87
C GLY A 387 15.29 -11.54 6.38
N ARG A 388 16.52 -11.39 6.87
CA ARG A 388 16.80 -11.07 8.28
C ARG A 388 16.28 -9.68 8.67
N ALA A 389 16.50 -8.68 7.83
CA ALA A 389 16.13 -7.29 8.12
C ALA A 389 14.61 -7.10 8.20
N VAL A 390 13.84 -7.80 7.38
CA VAL A 390 12.37 -7.74 7.36
C VAL A 390 11.70 -8.84 8.20
N LEU A 391 12.37 -9.36 9.23
CA LEU A 391 11.84 -10.44 10.06
C LEU A 391 10.55 -10.03 10.77
N HIS A 392 9.46 -10.73 10.44
CA HIS A 392 8.17 -10.57 11.11
C HIS A 392 7.41 -11.91 11.12
N LEU A 393 6.69 -12.18 12.20
CA LEU A 393 5.85 -13.38 12.38
C LEU A 393 4.98 -13.28 13.64
N PRO A 394 3.82 -13.94 13.66
CA PRO A 394 3.09 -14.22 14.90
C PRO A 394 3.93 -15.08 15.85
N THR A 395 4.01 -14.73 17.13
CA THR A 395 4.81 -15.46 18.13
C THR A 395 4.00 -16.51 18.90
N ASN A 396 2.67 -16.47 18.81
CA ASN A 396 1.75 -17.32 19.56
C ASN A 396 0.96 -18.32 18.69
N ALA A 397 1.04 -18.22 17.36
CA ALA A 397 0.29 -19.09 16.45
C ALA A 397 0.97 -20.47 16.27
N PRO A 398 0.21 -21.55 16.07
CA PRO A 398 0.78 -22.88 15.79
C PRO A 398 1.77 -22.84 14.62
N VAL A 399 2.85 -23.63 14.69
CA VAL A 399 4.00 -23.63 13.75
C VAL A 399 4.90 -22.39 13.88
N PHE A 400 4.35 -21.18 13.92
CA PHE A 400 5.15 -19.95 14.05
C PHE A 400 5.74 -19.77 15.44
N ALA A 401 5.02 -20.16 16.50
CA ALA A 401 5.52 -20.12 17.88
C ALA A 401 6.82 -20.93 18.05
N THR A 402 6.89 -22.14 17.48
CA THR A 402 8.11 -22.96 17.53
C THR A 402 9.30 -22.27 16.84
N ILE A 403 9.05 -21.54 15.75
CA ILE A 403 10.09 -20.78 15.05
C ILE A 403 10.51 -19.56 15.89
N ALA A 404 9.54 -18.84 16.46
CA ALA A 404 9.80 -17.71 17.34
C ALA A 404 10.63 -18.13 18.56
N ASP A 405 10.26 -19.23 19.23
CA ASP A 405 11.00 -19.80 20.36
C ASP A 405 12.42 -20.22 19.97
N THR A 406 12.58 -20.87 18.81
CA THR A 406 13.89 -21.31 18.30
C THR A 406 14.82 -20.12 18.00
N LEU A 407 14.24 -18.99 17.59
CA LEU A 407 14.95 -17.76 17.28
C LEU A 407 15.03 -16.79 18.47
N ASP A 408 14.51 -17.17 19.64
CA ASP A 408 14.40 -16.34 20.85
C ASP A 408 13.73 -14.98 20.58
N LEU A 409 12.62 -15.00 19.82
CA LEU A 409 11.89 -13.81 19.43
C LEU A 409 10.74 -13.54 20.40
N GLN A 410 10.82 -12.41 21.11
CA GLN A 410 9.77 -11.93 22.01
C GLN A 410 8.85 -10.96 21.26
N PRO A 411 7.52 -11.04 21.44
CA PRO A 411 6.60 -10.12 20.79
C PRO A 411 6.93 -8.67 21.17
N ASN A 412 6.97 -7.79 20.17
CA ASN A 412 7.26 -6.37 20.32
C ASN A 412 6.19 -5.47 19.67
N ALA A 413 5.13 -6.09 19.15
CA ALA A 413 3.96 -5.46 18.55
C ALA A 413 2.67 -6.03 19.18
N LEU A 414 1.51 -5.49 18.79
CA LEU A 414 0.20 -5.87 19.32
C LEU A 414 -0.09 -7.38 19.15
N ASN A 415 -0.87 -7.95 20.08
CA ASN A 415 -1.44 -9.29 20.02
C ASN A 415 -0.46 -10.45 19.72
N GLY A 416 0.75 -10.38 20.28
CA GLY A 416 1.72 -11.48 20.19
C GLY A 416 2.36 -11.57 18.80
N PHE A 417 2.77 -10.42 18.27
CA PHE A 417 3.46 -10.31 16.99
C PHE A 417 4.88 -9.79 17.18
N TYR A 418 5.82 -10.34 16.39
CA TYR A 418 7.17 -9.82 16.27
C TYR A 418 7.30 -9.10 14.94
N ASP A 419 7.84 -7.89 15.00
CA ASP A 419 8.13 -7.04 13.86
C ASP A 419 9.50 -6.37 14.00
N SER A 420 10.43 -6.69 13.10
CA SER A 420 11.77 -6.11 13.06
C SER A 420 11.79 -4.60 12.78
N ALA A 421 10.71 -4.04 12.24
CA ALA A 421 10.59 -2.60 12.00
C ALA A 421 10.62 -1.81 13.31
N GLY A 422 9.95 -2.34 14.34
CA GLY A 422 9.74 -1.66 15.62
C GLY A 422 8.95 -0.35 15.50
N ARG A 423 8.76 0.34 16.62
CA ARG A 423 7.95 1.57 16.71
C ARG A 423 8.81 2.83 16.87
N ILE A 424 9.72 3.05 15.93
CA ILE A 424 10.68 4.16 15.98
C ILE A 424 10.24 5.43 15.22
N ALA A 425 9.11 5.38 14.50
CA ALA A 425 8.58 6.49 13.71
C ALA A 425 7.06 6.60 13.84
N GLY A 426 6.54 7.84 13.88
CA GLY A 426 5.12 8.09 13.66
C GLY A 426 4.71 7.67 12.24
N GLY A 427 3.45 7.26 12.04
CA GLY A 427 2.95 6.84 10.72
C GLY A 427 3.37 5.45 10.26
N TYR A 428 4.13 4.70 11.06
CA TYR A 428 4.28 3.26 10.88
C TYR A 428 3.08 2.54 11.48
N ALA A 429 2.40 1.69 10.71
CA ALA A 429 1.28 0.92 11.19
C ALA A 429 1.80 -0.29 11.97
N ASP A 430 1.68 -0.24 13.30
CA ASP A 430 2.04 -1.33 14.22
C ASP A 430 0.90 -2.39 14.27
N ILE A 431 0.55 -2.90 13.09
CA ILE A 431 -0.49 -3.90 12.85
C ILE A 431 0.15 -5.18 12.27
N GLY A 432 -0.61 -6.12 11.71
CA GLY A 432 -0.05 -7.35 11.13
C GLY A 432 -0.17 -8.59 12.02
N HIS A 433 -0.72 -8.43 13.22
CA HIS A 433 -1.04 -9.52 14.13
C HIS A 433 -2.33 -10.25 13.72
N LEU A 434 -2.49 -11.48 14.19
CA LEU A 434 -3.70 -12.27 13.92
C LEU A 434 -4.83 -11.87 14.88
N THR A 435 -6.06 -11.80 14.36
CA THR A 435 -7.27 -11.68 15.18
C THR A 435 -7.63 -13.02 15.79
N THR A 436 -8.26 -12.98 16.96
CA THR A 436 -8.66 -14.14 17.76
C THR A 436 -10.18 -14.39 17.73
N PRO A 437 -10.65 -15.58 18.13
CA PRO A 437 -12.08 -15.81 18.34
C PRO A 437 -12.72 -14.87 19.36
N ALA A 438 -11.96 -14.45 20.39
CA ALA A 438 -12.43 -13.48 21.38
C ALA A 438 -12.68 -12.10 20.77
N ASP A 439 -11.86 -11.68 19.79
CA ASP A 439 -12.09 -10.44 19.05
C ASP A 439 -13.38 -10.52 18.23
N ILE A 440 -13.67 -11.67 17.62
CA ILE A 440 -14.92 -11.88 16.87
C ILE A 440 -16.13 -11.83 17.82
N GLU A 441 -16.04 -12.49 18.98
CA GLU A 441 -17.10 -12.45 20.01
C GLU A 441 -17.34 -11.03 20.53
N ALA A 442 -16.26 -10.29 20.82
CA ALA A 442 -16.31 -8.91 21.26
C ALA A 442 -17.00 -8.00 20.24
N GLY A 443 -16.66 -8.12 18.95
CA GLY A 443 -17.32 -7.36 17.91
C GLY A 443 -18.81 -7.68 17.77
N TRP A 444 -19.20 -8.97 17.86
CA TRP A 444 -20.61 -9.36 17.83
C TRP A 444 -21.38 -8.88 19.05
N ARG A 445 -20.73 -8.82 20.22
CA ARG A 445 -21.30 -8.21 21.42
C ARG A 445 -21.61 -6.72 21.19
N ILE A 446 -20.69 -5.96 20.56
CA ILE A 446 -20.94 -4.57 20.20
C ILE A 446 -22.10 -4.47 19.20
N VAL A 447 -22.12 -5.30 18.15
CA VAL A 447 -23.24 -5.34 17.18
C VAL A 447 -24.57 -5.60 17.87
N GLN A 448 -24.62 -6.48 18.87
CA GLN A 448 -25.85 -6.75 19.61
C GLN A 448 -26.32 -5.50 20.36
N MET A 449 -25.42 -4.75 21.00
CA MET A 449 -25.78 -3.47 21.63
C MET A 449 -26.35 -2.47 20.61
N VAL A 450 -25.77 -2.42 19.40
CA VAL A 450 -26.29 -1.57 18.31
C VAL A 450 -27.69 -2.02 17.89
N ARG A 451 -27.94 -3.33 17.77
CA ARG A 451 -29.26 -3.88 17.43
C ARG A 451 -30.32 -3.55 18.48
N ASP A 452 -29.95 -3.63 19.75
CA ASP A 452 -30.85 -3.41 20.89
C ASP A 452 -31.23 -1.93 21.08
N SER A 453 -30.50 -0.99 20.46
CA SER A 453 -30.79 0.43 20.56
C SER A 453 -32.03 0.84 19.76
N ASP A 454 -32.98 1.57 20.35
CA ASP A 454 -34.16 2.11 19.66
C ASP A 454 -33.85 3.38 18.81
N LYS A 455 -32.65 3.94 18.96
CA LYS A 455 -32.19 5.17 18.31
C LYS A 455 -31.02 4.90 17.35
N PRO A 456 -30.67 5.87 16.48
CA PRO A 456 -29.43 5.80 15.70
C PRO A 456 -28.19 5.63 16.59
N VAL A 457 -27.13 5.04 16.02
CA VAL A 457 -25.85 4.84 16.70
C VAL A 457 -24.75 5.58 15.95
N LEU A 458 -24.02 6.41 16.69
CA LEU A 458 -22.84 7.09 16.19
C LEU A 458 -21.61 6.22 16.50
N SER A 459 -20.84 5.83 15.49
CA SER A 459 -19.73 4.88 15.65
C SER A 459 -18.51 5.34 14.87
N GLU A 460 -17.33 5.15 15.44
CA GLU A 460 -16.08 5.39 14.70
C GLU A 460 -15.77 4.36 13.61
N GLU A 461 -16.44 3.22 13.67
CA GLU A 461 -16.30 2.14 12.69
C GLU A 461 -17.66 1.80 12.09
N ALA A 462 -17.69 1.63 10.77
CA ALA A 462 -18.94 1.33 10.07
C ALA A 462 -19.40 -0.12 10.30
N ALA A 463 -18.48 -1.06 10.62
CA ALA A 463 -18.81 -2.49 10.76
C ALA A 463 -20.01 -2.72 11.68
N PHE A 464 -20.04 -2.08 12.84
CA PHE A 464 -21.07 -2.33 13.84
C PHE A 464 -22.46 -1.93 13.35
N ASN A 465 -22.57 -0.78 12.68
CA ASN A 465 -23.83 -0.32 12.09
C ASN A 465 -24.24 -1.22 10.92
N LEU A 466 -23.31 -1.50 9.99
CA LEU A 466 -23.59 -2.33 8.81
C LEU A 466 -24.07 -3.73 9.18
N LEU A 467 -23.38 -4.41 10.11
CA LEU A 467 -23.75 -5.77 10.56
C LEU A 467 -25.01 -5.79 11.45
N ALA A 468 -25.36 -4.65 12.04
CA ALA A 468 -26.65 -4.46 12.71
C ALA A 468 -27.80 -4.12 11.75
N GLY A 469 -27.53 -3.99 10.44
CA GLY A 469 -28.54 -3.59 9.44
C GLY A 469 -28.94 -2.12 9.55
N ARG A 470 -28.05 -1.27 10.05
CA ARG A 470 -28.26 0.17 10.25
C ARG A 470 -27.38 1.00 9.32
N GLU A 471 -27.82 2.21 9.04
CA GLU A 471 -27.02 3.20 8.30
C GLU A 471 -25.77 3.58 9.09
N ALA A 472 -24.64 3.70 8.40
CA ALA A 472 -23.42 4.23 8.99
C ALA A 472 -23.58 5.75 9.16
N VAL A 473 -23.47 6.22 10.41
CA VAL A 473 -23.55 7.65 10.72
C VAL A 473 -22.15 8.23 10.68
N THR A 474 -21.89 9.01 9.63
CA THR A 474 -20.62 9.64 9.26
C THR A 474 -19.43 8.71 9.00
N ASN A 475 -18.37 9.30 8.47
CA ASN A 475 -17.00 8.80 8.51
C ASN A 475 -16.20 9.79 9.37
N PRO A 476 -15.92 9.50 10.65
CA PRO A 476 -15.38 10.47 11.59
C PRO A 476 -14.06 11.09 11.11
N THR A 477 -13.13 10.26 10.64
CA THR A 477 -11.81 10.73 10.19
C THR A 477 -11.94 11.72 9.04
N GLN A 478 -12.81 11.42 8.09
CA GLN A 478 -13.01 12.31 6.96
C GLN A 478 -13.83 13.54 7.36
N LEU A 479 -14.80 13.41 8.24
CA LEU A 479 -15.54 14.54 8.80
C LEU A 479 -14.58 15.52 9.52
N LEU A 480 -13.65 14.99 10.31
CA LEU A 480 -12.58 15.76 10.94
C LEU A 480 -11.70 16.48 9.90
N ASN A 481 -11.33 15.81 8.80
CA ASN A 481 -10.56 16.46 7.73
C ASN A 481 -11.30 17.65 7.10
N VAL A 482 -12.60 17.49 6.85
CA VAL A 482 -13.45 18.56 6.29
C VAL A 482 -13.56 19.72 7.29
N TRP A 483 -13.74 19.42 8.58
CA TRP A 483 -13.80 20.42 9.66
C TRP A 483 -12.49 21.19 9.83
N LEU A 484 -11.34 20.52 9.82
CA LEU A 484 -10.01 21.14 9.93
C LEU A 484 -9.71 22.14 8.79
N ARG A 485 -10.52 22.12 7.72
CA ARG A 485 -10.44 23.06 6.60
C ARG A 485 -11.50 24.15 6.62
N GLY A 486 -12.35 24.19 7.65
CA GLY A 486 -13.47 25.13 7.72
C GLY A 486 -14.53 24.85 6.65
N LEU A 487 -14.68 23.58 6.23
CA LEU A 487 -15.60 23.16 5.17
C LEU A 487 -16.81 22.38 5.73
N TYR A 488 -17.00 22.40 7.05
CA TYR A 488 -18.08 21.73 7.78
C TYR A 488 -18.55 22.63 8.92
N ASP A 489 -19.84 22.95 8.96
CA ASP A 489 -20.49 23.73 10.02
C ASP A 489 -20.76 22.86 11.26
N GLY A 490 -21.41 21.70 11.06
CA GLY A 490 -21.60 20.68 12.08
C GLY A 490 -22.58 21.00 13.21
N SER A 491 -23.32 22.11 13.11
CA SER A 491 -24.35 22.48 14.09
C SER A 491 -25.46 21.42 14.22
N GLU A 492 -25.82 20.74 13.13
CA GLU A 492 -26.85 19.69 13.16
C GLU A 492 -26.39 18.46 13.96
N LEU A 493 -25.18 17.96 13.72
CA LEU A 493 -24.61 16.85 14.48
C LEU A 493 -24.46 17.21 15.97
N LEU A 494 -23.97 18.41 16.27
CA LEU A 494 -23.86 18.90 17.66
C LEU A 494 -25.23 18.91 18.34
N LYS A 495 -26.24 19.47 17.68
CA LYS A 495 -27.62 19.50 18.18
C LYS A 495 -28.18 18.10 18.40
N MET A 496 -27.88 17.13 17.53
CA MET A 496 -28.30 15.74 17.74
C MET A 496 -27.64 15.12 18.98
N ILE A 497 -26.34 15.40 19.20
CA ILE A 497 -25.61 14.92 20.38
C ILE A 497 -26.16 15.55 21.66
N GLU A 498 -26.32 16.87 21.69
CA GLU A 498 -26.86 17.63 22.83
C GLU A 498 -28.26 17.14 23.23
N ASN A 499 -29.11 16.86 22.23
CA ASN A 499 -30.46 16.35 22.45
C ASN A 499 -30.50 14.85 22.83
N GLN A 500 -29.35 14.18 22.90
CA GLN A 500 -29.23 12.74 23.15
C GLN A 500 -30.03 11.91 22.12
N ALA A 501 -29.90 12.30 20.84
CA ALA A 501 -30.59 11.66 19.72
C ALA A 501 -29.98 10.30 19.35
N PHE A 502 -28.73 10.03 19.74
CA PHE A 502 -28.09 8.73 19.55
C PHE A 502 -28.35 7.85 20.77
N GLY A 503 -28.66 6.57 20.56
CA GLY A 503 -28.84 5.62 21.65
C GLY A 503 -27.51 5.08 22.17
N LEU A 504 -26.50 5.04 21.30
CA LEU A 504 -25.13 4.68 21.61
C LEU A 504 -24.15 5.57 20.84
N VAL A 505 -23.01 5.84 21.49
CA VAL A 505 -21.83 6.41 20.85
C VAL A 505 -20.66 5.46 21.08
N ILE A 506 -20.01 5.00 20.01
CA ILE A 506 -18.91 4.03 20.06
C ILE A 506 -17.64 4.73 19.60
N LEU A 507 -16.66 4.87 20.52
CA LEU A 507 -15.39 5.54 20.26
C LEU A 507 -14.21 4.59 20.47
N ARG A 508 -13.19 4.73 19.64
CA ARG A 508 -11.91 4.00 19.71
C ARG A 508 -10.74 4.98 19.79
N ALA A 509 -10.55 5.79 18.73
CA ALA A 509 -9.42 6.69 18.57
C ALA A 509 -9.80 8.18 18.66
N GLN A 510 -11.08 8.51 18.75
CA GLN A 510 -11.60 9.87 18.97
C GLN A 510 -11.30 10.83 17.80
N PHE A 511 -11.45 10.37 16.55
CA PHE A 511 -11.21 11.18 15.35
C PHE A 511 -12.44 11.98 14.90
N TYR A 512 -13.06 12.69 15.83
CA TYR A 512 -14.11 13.66 15.54
C TYR A 512 -13.59 15.10 15.71
N PRO A 513 -14.25 16.10 15.10
CA PRO A 513 -14.05 17.50 15.44
C PRO A 513 -14.06 17.73 16.96
N GLU A 514 -13.17 18.58 17.47
CA GLU A 514 -13.06 18.84 18.91
C GLU A 514 -14.40 19.25 19.56
N PRO A 515 -15.24 20.13 18.96
CA PRO A 515 -16.55 20.45 19.52
C PRO A 515 -17.47 19.23 19.66
N VAL A 516 -17.40 18.28 18.72
CA VAL A 516 -18.19 17.04 18.74
C VAL A 516 -17.75 16.14 19.90
N LEU A 517 -16.44 15.99 20.12
CA LEU A 517 -15.91 15.21 21.25
C LEU A 517 -16.30 15.82 22.60
N ILE A 518 -16.26 17.15 22.72
CA ILE A 518 -16.70 17.87 23.93
C ILE A 518 -18.19 17.63 24.18
N ALA A 519 -19.04 17.75 23.16
CA ALA A 519 -20.46 17.49 23.26
C ALA A 519 -20.76 16.04 23.66
N ILE A 520 -20.07 15.06 23.05
CA ILE A 520 -20.21 13.64 23.42
C ILE A 520 -19.87 13.44 24.90
N ARG A 521 -18.73 13.96 25.36
CA ARG A 521 -18.28 13.81 26.76
C ARG A 521 -19.25 14.46 27.76
N THR A 522 -19.91 15.54 27.34
CA THR A 522 -20.88 16.29 28.16
C THR A 522 -22.21 15.56 28.28
N HIS A 523 -22.74 15.00 27.18
CA HIS A 523 -24.10 14.45 27.13
C HIS A 523 -24.18 12.92 27.24
N TYR A 524 -23.05 12.22 27.08
CA TYR A 524 -22.95 10.77 27.16
C TYR A 524 -21.91 10.36 28.21
N ALA A 525 -22.06 9.16 28.76
CA ALA A 525 -21.14 8.57 29.73
C ALA A 525 -20.69 7.18 29.27
N ILE A 526 -19.42 6.85 29.52
CA ILE A 526 -18.89 5.51 29.28
C ILE A 526 -19.65 4.54 30.19
N SER A 527 -20.30 3.57 29.56
CA SER A 527 -21.02 2.49 30.22
C SER A 527 -20.23 1.20 30.23
N GLU A 528 -19.39 0.99 29.22
CA GLU A 528 -18.58 -0.21 29.08
C GLU A 528 -17.34 0.07 28.23
N ILE A 529 -16.28 -0.72 28.42
CA ILE A 529 -15.11 -0.79 27.54
C ILE A 529 -15.00 -2.23 27.03
N VAL A 530 -15.00 -2.40 25.71
CA VAL A 530 -14.85 -3.71 25.06
C VAL A 530 -13.47 -3.78 24.40
N GLN A 531 -12.71 -4.83 24.70
CA GLN A 531 -11.43 -5.08 24.05
C GLN A 531 -11.65 -5.89 22.76
N MET A 532 -11.15 -5.40 21.63
CA MET A 532 -11.22 -6.09 20.35
C MET A 532 -10.04 -5.68 19.46
N ASN A 533 -9.38 -6.66 18.86
CA ASN A 533 -8.28 -6.48 17.90
C ASN A 533 -7.13 -5.62 18.46
N GLY A 534 -6.83 -5.77 19.76
CA GLY A 534 -5.80 -4.98 20.43
C GLY A 534 -6.18 -3.51 20.72
N PHE A 535 -7.45 -3.15 20.54
CA PHE A 535 -7.97 -1.80 20.81
C PHE A 535 -9.07 -1.80 21.87
N GLU A 536 -9.19 -0.66 22.57
CA GLU A 536 -10.28 -0.40 23.51
C GLU A 536 -11.42 0.34 22.81
N TYR A 537 -12.62 -0.24 22.80
CA TYR A 537 -13.83 0.39 22.33
C TYR A 537 -14.64 0.90 23.51
N MET A 538 -14.73 2.21 23.65
CA MET A 538 -15.58 2.88 24.64
C MET A 538 -17.02 2.86 24.15
N ILE A 539 -17.92 2.25 24.92
CA ILE A 539 -19.35 2.25 24.64
C ILE A 539 -20.02 3.28 25.54
N LEU A 540 -20.50 4.37 24.95
CA LEU A 540 -21.13 5.48 25.66
C LEU A 540 -22.66 5.47 25.47
N ARG A 541 -23.37 5.82 26.54
CA ARG A 541 -24.84 5.95 26.58
C ARG A 541 -25.26 7.34 27.03
N PRO A 542 -26.46 7.81 26.65
CA PRO A 542 -27.01 9.07 27.14
C PRO A 542 -26.94 9.15 28.67
N ARG A 543 -26.43 10.27 29.20
CA ARG A 543 -26.53 10.56 30.63
C ARG A 543 -28.00 10.71 31.02
N ALA A 544 -28.36 10.27 32.22
CA ALA A 544 -29.64 10.63 32.80
C ALA A 544 -29.75 12.17 32.80
N ARG A 545 -30.82 12.73 32.22
CA ARG A 545 -31.07 14.17 32.31
C ARG A 545 -31.28 14.48 33.79
N ASN A 546 -30.45 15.38 34.35
CA ASN A 546 -30.74 15.96 35.65
C ASN A 546 -32.09 16.68 35.49
N SER A 547 -33.12 16.15 36.14
CA SER A 547 -34.48 16.69 36.18
C SER A 547 -34.52 18.08 36.79
#